data_AF-A0A232FA56-F1
#
_entry.id   AF-A0A232FA56-F1
#
_cell.length_a   1.000
_cell.length_b   1.000
_cell.length_c   1.000
_cell.angle_alpha   90.00
_cell.angle_beta   90.00
_cell.angle_gamma   90.00
#
_symmetry.space_group_name_H-M   'P 1'
#
loop_
_entity.id
_entity.type
_entity.pdbx_description
1 polymer ?
#
loop_
_entity_poly.entity_id
_entity_poly.type
_entity_poly.pdbx_seq_one_letter_code
_entity_poly.pdbx_strand_id
1 'polypeptide(L)'
;MENDVKKLFVVNPNKPMKFCIYKGKMLTIKCNQISTKIKQNGGIVTNYEDKDSDSIILSHKTSIPNDENVFNIKYIQHCISQNKILNLLDYRISKSLYKQHERKDCISLTRILKDEKCIHRSKKTAEEVLEKVEAALNL
;
A
#
# COMPACT_ATOMS: atom_id res chain seq x y z
N MET A 1 -24.37 9.62 25.58
CA MET A 1 -24.17 9.77 24.12
C MET A 1 -23.51 8.50 23.63
N GLU A 2 -24.30 7.59 23.03
CA GLU A 2 -23.71 6.48 22.29
C GLU A 2 -23.00 7.08 21.08
N ASN A 3 -21.67 6.98 21.03
CA ASN A 3 -20.94 7.26 19.80
C ASN A 3 -21.46 6.24 18.78
N ASP A 4 -22.15 6.70 17.73
CA ASP A 4 -22.54 5.86 16.59
C ASP A 4 -21.27 5.21 16.01
N VAL A 5 -20.97 4.00 16.47
CA VAL A 5 -19.86 3.22 15.95
C VAL A 5 -20.26 2.87 14.53
N LYS A 6 -19.58 3.49 13.55
CA LYS A 6 -19.78 3.16 12.14
C LYS A 6 -19.52 1.66 11.98
N LYS A 7 -20.50 0.90 11.47
CA LYS A 7 -20.42 -0.55 11.30
C LYS A 7 -19.97 -0.97 9.89
N LEU A 8 -19.12 -0.15 9.26
CA LEU A 8 -18.72 -0.38 7.87
C LEU A 8 -18.01 -1.73 7.70
N PHE A 9 -17.07 -2.05 8.59
CA PHE A 9 -16.30 -3.30 8.56
C PHE A 9 -16.93 -4.42 9.39
N VAL A 10 -18.25 -4.44 9.49
CA VAL A 10 -19.02 -5.47 10.18
C VAL A 10 -19.88 -6.19 9.15
N VAL A 11 -19.64 -7.48 8.96
CA VAL A 11 -20.39 -8.32 8.00
C VAL A 11 -21.58 -8.94 8.70
N ASN A 12 -22.73 -9.06 8.02
CA ASN A 12 -23.91 -9.68 8.60
C ASN A 12 -23.66 -11.14 9.01
N PRO A 13 -24.10 -11.57 10.21
CA PRO A 13 -25.03 -10.89 11.13
C PRO A 13 -24.34 -10.20 12.33
N ASN A 14 -23.26 -9.44 12.11
CA ASN A 14 -22.41 -8.73 13.10
C ASN A 14 -21.02 -9.34 13.37
N LYS A 15 -20.42 -10.03 12.39
CA LYS A 15 -19.03 -10.49 12.48
C LYS A 15 -18.09 -9.35 12.03
N PRO A 16 -17.26 -8.76 12.92
CA PRO A 16 -16.29 -7.75 12.52
C PRO A 16 -15.23 -8.37 11.61
N MET A 17 -14.85 -7.64 10.55
CA MET A 17 -13.75 -8.02 9.68
C MET A 17 -12.44 -7.88 10.44
N LYS A 18 -11.59 -8.90 10.34
CA LYS A 18 -10.25 -8.91 10.95
C LYS A 18 -9.24 -8.42 9.92
N PHE A 19 -8.45 -7.43 10.32
CA PHE A 19 -7.37 -6.89 9.51
C PHE A 19 -6.05 -7.03 10.22
N CYS A 20 -5.01 -7.22 9.43
CA CYS A 20 -3.64 -7.21 9.88
C CYS A 20 -2.83 -6.27 8.99
N ILE A 21 -1.96 -5.44 9.57
CA ILE A 21 -1.10 -4.54 8.79
C ILE A 21 0.32 -5.12 8.77
N TYR A 22 0.76 -5.56 7.59
CA TYR A 22 2.17 -5.87 7.37
C TYR A 22 2.98 -4.57 7.30
N LYS A 23 3.66 -4.24 8.40
CA LYS A 23 4.39 -2.99 8.59
C LYS A 23 5.52 -2.81 7.56
N GLY A 24 6.39 -3.79 7.38
CA GLY A 24 7.59 -3.65 6.53
C GLY A 24 8.40 -2.39 6.86
N LYS A 25 8.57 -1.48 5.90
CA LYS A 25 9.23 -0.17 6.11
C LYS A 25 8.25 0.98 6.44
N MET A 26 6.99 0.68 6.72
CA MET A 26 5.98 1.69 7.04
C MET A 26 6.24 2.30 8.42
N LEU A 27 6.10 3.62 8.51
CA LEU A 27 6.17 4.33 9.79
C LEU A 27 5.10 3.81 10.75
N THR A 28 5.47 3.60 12.01
CA THR A 28 4.54 3.15 13.07
C THR A 28 3.33 4.07 13.18
N ILE A 29 3.53 5.39 13.08
CA ILE A 29 2.45 6.40 13.12
C ILE A 29 1.40 6.13 12.04
N LYS A 30 1.83 5.82 10.81
CA LYS A 30 0.92 5.53 9.70
C LYS A 30 0.14 4.22 9.94
N CYS A 31 0.79 3.20 10.50
CA CYS A 31 0.11 1.96 10.90
C CYS A 31 -0.97 2.26 11.94
N ASN A 32 -0.62 3.01 12.99
CA ASN A 32 -1.55 3.37 14.06
C ASN A 32 -2.74 4.17 13.55
N GLN A 33 -2.53 5.16 12.67
CA GLN A 33 -3.61 5.93 12.07
C GLN A 33 -4.60 5.05 11.29
N ILE A 34 -4.09 4.07 10.55
CA ILE A 34 -4.93 3.15 9.77
C ILE A 34 -5.65 2.18 10.70
N SER A 35 -4.96 1.64 11.71
CA SER A 35 -5.57 0.80 12.74
C SER A 35 -6.72 1.49 13.46
N THR A 36 -6.53 2.76 13.84
CA THR A 36 -7.59 3.57 14.47
C THR A 36 -8.78 3.74 13.54
N LYS A 37 -8.56 4.04 12.26
CA LYS A 37 -9.65 4.15 11.26
C LYS A 37 -10.43 2.85 11.10
N ILE A 38 -9.75 1.71 11.10
CA ILE A 38 -10.42 0.38 11.02
C ILE A 38 -11.30 0.17 12.25
N LYS A 39 -10.76 0.39 13.46
CA LYS A 39 -11.48 0.21 14.73
C LYS A 39 -12.69 1.14 14.86
N GLN A 40 -12.54 2.41 14.49
CA GLN A 40 -13.64 3.39 14.45
C GLN A 40 -14.78 3.01 13.50
N ASN A 41 -14.49 2.15 12.51
CA ASN A 41 -15.44 1.65 11.53
C ASN A 41 -15.84 0.19 11.79
N GLY A 42 -15.68 -0.29 13.03
CA GLY A 42 -16.19 -1.57 13.51
C GLY A 42 -15.33 -2.79 13.15
N GLY A 43 -14.16 -2.60 12.56
CA GLY A 43 -13.22 -3.68 12.25
C GLY A 43 -12.29 -4.01 13.43
N ILE A 44 -11.69 -5.20 13.39
CA ILE A 44 -10.66 -5.63 14.35
C ILE A 44 -9.29 -5.52 13.68
N VAL A 45 -8.28 -5.10 14.45
CA VAL A 45 -6.89 -5.09 14.00
C VAL A 45 -6.06 -6.00 14.89
N THR A 46 -5.40 -6.98 14.30
CA THR A 46 -4.47 -7.92 14.95
C THR A 46 -3.03 -7.64 14.51
N ASN A 47 -2.07 -8.12 15.31
CA ASN A 47 -0.67 -8.09 14.89
C ASN A 47 -0.44 -9.09 13.76
N TYR A 48 0.66 -8.94 13.03
CA TYR A 48 1.02 -9.84 11.93
C TYR A 48 1.43 -11.23 12.38
N GLU A 49 2.00 -11.34 13.57
CA GLU A 49 2.38 -12.61 14.18
C GLU A 49 1.16 -13.38 14.72
N ASP A 50 0.09 -12.66 15.08
CA ASP A 50 -1.15 -13.20 15.65
C ASP A 50 -2.25 -13.42 14.58
N LYS A 51 -1.88 -13.41 13.29
CA LYS A 51 -2.87 -13.51 12.21
C LYS A 51 -3.44 -14.93 12.11
N ASP A 52 -4.74 -15.00 11.85
CA ASP A 52 -5.46 -16.26 11.56
C ASP A 52 -5.88 -16.34 10.09
N SER A 53 -6.51 -17.44 9.69
CA SER A 53 -6.99 -17.65 8.31
C SER A 53 -8.05 -16.64 7.87
N ASP A 54 -8.75 -16.01 8.82
CA ASP A 54 -9.81 -15.03 8.56
C ASP A 54 -9.27 -13.60 8.44
N SER A 55 -7.97 -13.40 8.68
CA SER A 55 -7.34 -12.09 8.73
C SER A 55 -7.00 -11.56 7.33
N ILE A 56 -7.51 -10.37 7.02
CA ILE A 56 -7.18 -9.64 5.79
C ILE A 56 -5.85 -8.91 5.98
N ILE A 57 -4.84 -9.29 5.21
CA ILE A 57 -3.51 -8.72 5.31
C ILE A 57 -3.41 -7.48 4.42
N LEU A 58 -3.00 -6.35 5.02
CA LEU A 58 -2.86 -5.06 4.37
C LEU A 58 -1.39 -4.66 4.31
N SER A 59 -0.95 -4.17 3.14
CA SER A 59 0.39 -3.60 2.99
C SER A 59 0.40 -2.40 2.03
N HIS A 60 1.47 -1.61 2.11
CA HIS A 60 1.77 -0.53 1.16
C HIS A 60 2.75 -0.97 0.06
N LYS A 61 3.36 -2.16 0.18
CA LYS A 61 4.44 -2.61 -0.71
C LYS A 61 4.02 -3.77 -1.58
N THR A 62 4.61 -3.82 -2.78
CA THR A 62 4.52 -4.92 -3.75
C THR A 62 5.44 -6.10 -3.45
N SER A 63 6.51 -5.89 -2.67
CA SER A 63 7.46 -6.93 -2.27
C SER A 63 7.09 -7.46 -0.90
N ILE A 64 6.36 -8.56 -0.86
CA ILE A 64 5.95 -9.23 0.37
C ILE A 64 6.55 -10.63 0.34
N PRO A 65 7.20 -11.08 1.42
CA PRO A 65 7.64 -12.46 1.50
C PRO A 65 6.40 -13.36 1.58
N ASN A 66 6.29 -14.32 0.66
CA ASN A 66 5.31 -15.42 0.61
C ASN A 66 4.03 -15.21 -0.21
N ASP A 67 3.45 -16.35 -0.61
CA ASP A 67 2.19 -16.55 -1.36
C ASP A 67 0.92 -16.12 -0.60
N GLU A 68 1.03 -15.21 0.36
CA GLU A 68 -0.10 -14.74 1.13
C GLU A 68 -1.01 -13.83 0.27
N ASN A 69 -2.32 -13.91 0.51
CA ASN A 69 -3.28 -12.97 -0.06
C ASN A 69 -3.14 -11.62 0.64
N VAL A 70 -2.27 -10.76 0.10
CA VAL A 70 -2.05 -9.43 0.65
C VAL A 70 -2.66 -8.37 -0.24
N PHE A 71 -3.30 -7.40 0.40
CA PHE A 71 -4.07 -6.35 -0.24
C PHE A 71 -3.47 -4.98 0.06
N ASN A 72 -3.72 -4.04 -0.84
CA ASN A 72 -3.24 -2.69 -0.72
C ASN A 72 -3.99 -1.96 0.38
N ILE A 73 -3.23 -1.32 1.27
CA ILE A 73 -3.77 -0.58 2.40
C ILE A 73 -4.69 0.59 2.02
N LYS A 74 -4.60 1.07 0.76
CA LYS A 74 -5.56 2.03 0.18
C LYS A 74 -7.01 1.53 0.19
N TYR A 75 -7.21 0.21 0.24
CA TYR A 75 -8.52 -0.43 0.39
C TYR A 75 -9.34 0.20 1.52
N ILE A 76 -8.72 0.37 2.70
CA ILE A 76 -9.38 0.95 3.88
C ILE A 76 -9.82 2.38 3.61
N GLN A 77 -8.94 3.19 3.02
CA GLN A 77 -9.23 4.59 2.72
C GLN A 77 -10.39 4.71 1.72
N HIS A 78 -10.38 3.89 0.67
CA HIS A 78 -11.42 3.91 -0.36
C HIS A 78 -12.76 3.42 0.18
N CYS A 79 -12.79 2.35 0.98
CA CYS A 79 -14.03 1.87 1.62
C CYS A 79 -14.65 2.94 2.51
N ILE A 80 -13.83 3.63 3.31
CA ILE A 80 -14.31 4.71 4.18
C ILE A 80 -14.81 5.90 3.36
N SER A 81 -14.08 6.31 2.31
CA SER A 81 -14.49 7.44 1.47
C SER A 81 -15.81 7.21 0.73
N GLN A 82 -16.08 5.95 0.34
CA GLN A 82 -17.29 5.58 -0.37
C GLN A 82 -18.39 5.07 0.58
N ASN A 83 -18.10 5.02 1.89
CA ASN A 83 -18.95 4.42 2.92
C ASN A 83 -19.52 3.04 2.52
N LYS A 84 -18.69 2.21 1.87
CA LYS A 84 -19.07 0.92 1.31
C LYS A 84 -17.91 -0.06 1.35
N ILE A 85 -18.20 -1.33 1.62
CA ILE A 85 -17.22 -2.42 1.46
C ILE A 85 -17.00 -2.66 -0.04
N LEU A 86 -15.79 -2.37 -0.51
CA LEU A 86 -15.38 -2.57 -1.89
C LEU A 86 -14.91 -4.01 -2.10
N ASN A 87 -14.81 -4.42 -3.37
CA ASN A 87 -14.27 -5.72 -3.70
C ASN A 87 -12.78 -5.77 -3.31
N LEU A 88 -12.45 -6.66 -2.38
CA LEU A 88 -11.10 -6.78 -1.82
C LEU A 88 -10.09 -7.23 -2.89
N LEU A 89 -10.52 -8.05 -3.87
CA LEU A 89 -9.64 -8.57 -4.92
C LEU A 89 -9.06 -7.48 -5.82
N ASP A 90 -9.76 -6.36 -6.00
CA ASP A 90 -9.29 -5.22 -6.81
C ASP A 90 -8.05 -4.54 -6.20
N TYR A 91 -7.79 -4.80 -4.91
CA TYR A 91 -6.67 -4.25 -4.15
C TYR A 91 -5.56 -5.28 -3.95
N ARG A 92 -5.66 -6.47 -4.54
CA ARG A 92 -4.67 -7.53 -4.34
C ARG A 92 -3.30 -7.09 -4.86
N ILE A 93 -2.29 -7.25 -4.01
CA ILE A 93 -0.89 -6.95 -4.32
C ILE A 93 -0.15 -8.20 -4.79
N SER A 94 -0.37 -9.35 -4.14
CA SER A 94 0.31 -10.59 -4.53
C SER A 94 -0.21 -11.09 -5.87
N LYS A 95 0.70 -11.37 -6.81
CA LYS A 95 0.37 -12.05 -8.07
C LYS A 95 -0.19 -13.43 -7.71
N SER A 96 -1.37 -13.79 -8.20
CA SER A 96 -1.74 -15.20 -8.17
C SER A 96 -0.73 -15.97 -9.02
N LEU A 97 -0.28 -17.13 -8.55
CA LEU A 97 0.44 -18.10 -9.39
C LEU A 97 -0.47 -18.75 -10.45
N TYR A 98 -1.68 -18.21 -10.69
CA TYR A 98 -2.50 -18.60 -11.81
C TYR A 98 -1.95 -17.94 -13.08
N LYS A 99 -1.20 -18.73 -13.84
CA LYS A 99 -0.82 -18.51 -15.24
C LYS A 99 -1.95 -17.77 -15.98
N GLN A 100 -1.77 -16.48 -16.25
CA GLN A 100 -2.44 -15.87 -17.38
C GLN A 100 -1.65 -16.23 -18.64
N HIS A 101 -1.99 -17.40 -19.20
CA HIS A 101 -2.00 -17.50 -20.64
C HIS A 101 -3.00 -16.46 -21.18
N GLU A 102 -2.62 -15.84 -22.29
CA GLU A 102 -3.41 -14.93 -23.11
C GLU A 102 -3.68 -13.53 -22.54
N ARG A 103 -2.76 -12.60 -22.81
CA ARG A 103 -3.15 -11.44 -23.62
C ARG A 103 -2.13 -11.18 -24.73
N LYS A 104 -2.71 -11.12 -25.92
CA LYS A 104 -2.17 -10.84 -27.24
C LYS A 104 -1.32 -9.57 -27.28
N ASP A 105 -0.41 -9.58 -28.24
CA ASP A 105 0.44 -8.52 -28.76
C ASP A 105 0.01 -7.08 -28.39
N CYS A 106 0.83 -6.44 -27.56
CA CYS A 106 1.04 -4.99 -27.64
C CYS A 106 2.55 -4.75 -27.79
N ILE A 107 2.87 -4.16 -28.92
CA ILE A 107 4.21 -3.88 -29.44
C ILE A 107 5.14 -3.28 -28.38
N SER A 108 6.37 -3.81 -28.36
CA SER A 108 7.50 -3.35 -27.57
C SER A 108 7.81 -1.86 -27.79
N LEU A 109 7.41 -1.00 -26.86
CA LEU A 109 7.93 0.38 -26.74
C LEU A 109 9.35 0.41 -26.12
N THR A 110 9.81 -0.71 -25.54
CA THR A 110 11.16 -0.85 -25.00
C THR A 110 12.25 -1.07 -26.05
N ARG A 111 11.90 -1.19 -27.33
CA ARG A 111 12.88 -1.25 -28.43
C ARG A 111 13.23 0.13 -29.02
N ILE A 112 12.52 1.19 -28.65
CA ILE A 112 12.77 2.56 -29.15
C ILE A 112 13.69 3.37 -28.22
N LEU A 113 13.88 2.97 -26.96
CA LEU A 113 14.73 3.69 -26.00
C LEU A 113 16.13 3.08 -25.83
N LYS A 114 16.63 2.32 -26.82
CA LYS A 114 17.93 1.64 -26.75
C LYS A 114 19.10 2.37 -27.43
N ASP A 115 18.98 3.66 -27.74
CA ASP A 115 20.03 4.42 -28.41
C ASP A 115 20.35 5.80 -27.82
N GLU A 116 20.23 5.98 -26.50
CA GLU A 116 20.82 7.15 -25.84
C GLU A 116 21.90 6.75 -24.84
N LYS A 117 23.12 6.81 -25.36
CA LYS A 117 24.44 6.95 -24.73
C LYS A 117 24.42 7.05 -23.19
N CYS A 118 25.02 6.05 -22.55
CA CYS A 118 25.48 6.13 -21.18
C CYS A 118 26.51 7.26 -21.05
N ILE A 119 26.06 8.46 -20.63
CA ILE A 119 26.95 9.54 -20.22
C ILE A 119 27.14 9.39 -18.72
N HIS A 120 28.36 9.01 -18.33
CA HIS A 120 28.82 9.08 -16.94
C HIS A 120 28.57 10.49 -16.39
N ARG A 121 27.62 10.63 -15.46
CA ARG A 121 27.48 11.85 -14.68
C ARG A 121 28.51 11.81 -13.55
N SER A 122 29.58 12.56 -13.76
CA SER A 122 30.61 12.87 -12.78
C SER A 122 30.00 13.26 -11.43
N LYS A 123 30.53 12.70 -10.33
CA LYS A 123 30.18 13.09 -8.97
C LYS A 123 30.47 14.58 -8.79
N LYS A 124 29.44 15.38 -8.52
CA LYS A 124 29.60 16.78 -8.11
C LYS A 124 30.24 16.81 -6.72
N THR A 125 31.29 17.60 -6.53
CA THR A 125 31.95 17.78 -5.24
C THR A 125 31.09 18.64 -4.31
N ALA A 126 31.30 18.50 -3.00
CA ALA A 126 30.51 19.18 -1.96
C ALA A 126 30.51 20.71 -2.10
N GLU A 127 31.54 21.28 -2.70
CA GLU A 127 31.70 22.71 -2.96
C GLU A 127 30.63 23.25 -3.93
N GLU A 128 30.32 22.53 -5.01
CA GLU A 128 29.27 22.95 -5.98
C GLU A 128 27.85 22.91 -5.37
N VAL A 129 27.66 22.15 -4.28
CA VAL A 129 26.38 22.08 -3.56
C VAL A 129 26.27 23.24 -2.57
N LEU A 130 27.36 23.61 -1.90
CA LEU A 130 27.39 24.72 -0.95
C LEU A 130 27.09 26.07 -1.61
N GLU A 131 27.72 26.33 -2.77
CA GLU A 131 27.59 27.59 -3.50
C GLU A 131 26.14 27.86 -3.95
N LYS A 132 25.40 26.79 -4.27
CA LYS A 132 23.97 26.87 -4.61
C LYS A 132 23.06 27.12 -3.41
N VAL A 133 23.44 26.65 -2.23
CA VAL A 133 22.67 26.85 -1.00
C VAL A 133 22.86 28.29 -0.50
N GLU A 134 24.07 28.83 -0.58
CA GLU A 134 24.35 30.24 -0.23
C GLU A 134 23.62 31.23 -1.15
N ALA A 135 23.56 30.93 -2.45
CA ALA A 135 22.80 31.76 -3.40
C ALA A 135 21.29 31.76 -3.15
N ALA A 136 20.74 30.70 -2.55
CA ALA A 136 19.31 30.59 -2.26
C ALA A 136 18.90 31.22 -0.92
N LEU A 137 19.86 31.44 -0.01
CA LEU A 137 19.62 31.99 1.33
C LEU A 137 19.83 33.52 1.41
N ASN A 138 20.45 34.13 0.40
CA ASN A 138 20.61 35.59 0.29
C ASN A 138 19.47 36.29 -0.49
N LEU A 139 18.24 35.76 -0.40
CA LEU A 139 17.01 36.38 -0.90
C LEU A 139 16.13 36.87 0.25
#